data_AF-A0A966SK55-F1
#
_entry.id   AF-A0A966SK55-F1
#
_cell.length_a   1.000
_cell.length_b   1.000
_cell.length_c   1.000
_cell.angle_alpha   90.00
_cell.angle_beta   90.00
_cell.angle_gamma   90.00
#
_symmetry.space_group_name_H-M   'P 1'
#
loop_
_entity.id
_entity.type
_entity.pdbx_description
1 polymer ?
#
loop_
_entity_poly.entity_id
_entity_poly.type
_entity_poly.pdbx_seq_one_letter_code
_entity_poly.pdbx_strand_id
1 'polypeptide(L)' 'MHRIQVIDSHTGGEPTRIVISGGPDLGGGTVADQLKVFRDQHDKFRSA' A
#
# COMPACT_ATOMS: atom_id res chain seq x y z
N MET A 1 -2.27 -16.58 -7.77
CA MET A 1 -1.83 -15.83 -6.57
C MET A 1 -1.28 -14.50 -7.03
N HIS A 2 -1.76 -13.38 -6.49
CA HIS A 2 -1.15 -12.08 -6.77
C HIS A 2 0.03 -11.91 -5.80
N ARG A 3 1.24 -11.72 -6.32
CA ARG A 3 2.45 -11.67 -5.50
C ARG A 3 2.83 -10.20 -5.26
N ILE A 4 2.81 -9.80 -3.99
CA ILE A 4 3.26 -8.47 -3.56
C ILE A 4 4.74 -8.59 -3.17
N GLN A 5 5.56 -7.66 -3.66
CA GLN A 5 6.96 -7.57 -3.24
C GLN A 5 7.07 -6.49 -2.18
N VAL A 6 7.65 -6.85 -1.04
CA VAL A 6 7.76 -5.96 0.11
C VAL A 6 9.18 -5.94 0.66
N ILE A 7 9.54 -4.83 1.28
CA ILE A 7 10.71 -4.70 2.16
C ILE A 7 10.17 -4.35 3.54
N ASP A 8 10.46 -5.22 4.51
CA ASP A 8 10.13 -4.97 5.91
C ASP A 8 11.33 -4.35 6.62
N SER A 9 11.08 -3.35 7.45
CA SER A 9 12.06 -2.66 8.28
C SER A 9 11.44 -2.27 9.62
N HIS A 10 12.24 -1.69 10.51
CA HIS A 10 11.74 -1.08 11.73
C HIS A 10 12.55 0.16 12.09
N THR A 11 11.89 1.12 12.73
CA THR A 11 12.52 2.32 13.29
C THR A 11 12.21 2.35 14.78
N GLY A 12 13.22 2.16 15.62
CA GLY A 12 13.01 2.13 17.08
C GLY A 12 12.16 0.95 17.59
N GLY A 13 11.98 -0.09 16.77
CA GLY A 13 11.15 -1.26 17.10
C GLY A 13 9.76 -1.19 16.47
N GLU A 14 9.33 -0.03 15.96
CA GLU A 14 8.08 0.13 15.23
C GLU A 14 8.23 -0.44 13.80
N PRO A 15 7.40 -1.42 13.41
CA PRO A 15 7.53 -2.08 12.12
C PRO A 15 7.05 -1.18 10.98
N THR A 16 7.74 -1.25 9.85
CA THR A 16 7.34 -0.60 8.60
C THR A 16 7.42 -1.63 7.47
N ARG A 17 6.34 -1.77 6.70
CA ARG A 17 6.28 -2.60 5.49
C ARG A 17 6.17 -1.69 4.27
N ILE A 18 7.18 -1.72 3.41
CA ILE A 18 7.22 -0.95 2.17
C ILE A 18 6.83 -1.86 1.02
N VAL A 19 5.76 -1.53 0.31
CA VAL A 19 5.36 -2.22 -0.93
C VAL A 19 6.17 -1.64 -2.09
N ILE A 20 6.97 -2.46 -2.75
CA ILE A 20 7.81 -2.05 -3.90
C ILE A 20 7.26 -2.55 -5.25
N SER A 21 6.36 -3.54 -5.24
CA SER A 21 5.67 -4.03 -6.44
C SER A 21 4.40 -4.81 -6.08
N GLY A 22 3.42 -4.85 -6.99
CA GLY A 22 2.16 -5.58 -6.83
C GLY A 22 1.08 -4.84 -6.04
N GLY A 23 1.25 -3.54 -5.80
CA GLY A 23 0.21 -2.66 -5.25
C GLY A 23 -0.87 -2.33 -6.28
N PRO A 24 -2.08 -1.91 -5.84
CA PRO A 24 -3.14 -1.47 -6.74
C PRO A 24 -2.75 -0.16 -7.45
N ASP A 25 -3.29 0.04 -8.65
CA ASP A 25 -3.25 1.34 -9.30
C ASP A 25 -4.21 2.30 -8.57
N LEU A 26 -3.68 3.42 -8.06
CA LEU A 26 -4.46 4.43 -7.35
C LEU A 26 -4.94 5.57 -8.26
N GLY A 27 -4.61 5.50 -9.56
CA GLY A 27 -4.84 6.57 -10.52
C GLY A 27 -3.86 7.74 -10.34
N GLY A 28 -4.17 8.85 -11.01
CA GLY A 28 -3.41 10.10 -10.92
C GLY A 28 -3.94 11.05 -9.85
N GLY A 29 -3.44 12.30 -9.88
CA GLY A 29 -3.84 13.36 -8.94
C GLY A 29 -2.93 13.45 -7.72
N THR A 30 -3.40 14.15 -6.70
CA THR A 30 -2.64 14.35 -5.47
C THR A 30 -2.56 13.07 -4.65
N VAL A 31 -1.62 13.00 -3.69
CA VAL A 31 -1.57 11.89 -2.72
C VAL A 31 -2.87 11.78 -1.92
N ALA A 32 -3.58 12.89 -1.69
CA ALA A 32 -4.88 12.87 -1.02
C ALA A 32 -5.99 12.22 -1.87
N ASP A 33 -5.97 12.45 -3.19
CA ASP A 33 -6.89 11.79 -4.13
C ASP A 33 -6.61 10.28 -4.18
N GLN A 34 -5.33 9.90 -4.27
CA GLN A 34 -4.89 8.51 -4.24
C GLN A 34 -5.26 7.81 -2.92
N LEU A 35 -5.13 8.51 -1.78
CA LEU A 35 -5.55 8.00 -0.46
C LEU A 35 -7.06 7.68 -0.44
N LYS A 36 -7.88 8.53 -1.05
CA LYS A 36 -9.32 8.30 -1.16
C LYS A 36 -9.61 7.05 -1.98
N VAL A 37 -8.98 6.90 -3.16
CA VAL A 37 -9.11 5.70 -3.99
C VAL A 37 -8.66 4.44 -3.24
N PHE A 38 -7.50 4.49 -2.58
CA PHE A 38 -6.97 3.37 -1.84
C PHE A 38 -7.91 2.91 -0.73
N ARG A 39 -8.46 3.86 0.04
CA ARG A 39 -9.41 3.61 1.13
C ARG A 39 -10.74 3.05 0.62
N ASP A 40 -11.31 3.67 -0.41
CA ASP A 40 -12.68 3.39 -0.84
C ASP A 40 -12.76 2.11 -1.70
N GLN A 41 -11.69 1.76 -2.42
CA GLN A 41 -11.73 0.72 -3.45
C GLN A 41 -10.77 -0.46 -3.21
N HIS A 42 -9.72 -0.28 -2.41
CA HIS A 42 -8.64 -1.28 -2.28
C HIS A 42 -8.38 -1.71 -0.84
N ASP A 43 -9.37 -1.61 0.06
CA ASP A 43 -9.20 -1.98 1.47
C ASP A 43 -8.83 -3.47 1.66
N LYS A 44 -9.27 -4.35 0.75
CA LYS A 44 -8.86 -5.76 0.73
C LYS A 44 -7.35 -5.95 0.57
N PHE A 45 -6.67 -5.06 -0.14
CA PHE A 45 -5.21 -5.11 -0.27
C PHE A 45 -4.54 -4.78 1.06
N ARG A 46 -5.06 -3.77 1.77
CA ARG A 46 -4.52 -3.31 3.06
C ARG A 46 -4.78 -4.29 4.21
N SER A 47 -5.91 -4.99 4.18
CA SER A 47 -6.39 -5.85 5.27
C SER A 47 -6.08 -7.35 5.10
N ALA A 48 -5.42 -7.74 4.00
CA ALA A 48 -5.04 -9.12 3.71
C ALA A 48 -3.93 -9.66 4.62
#